data_AF-K0TN90-F1
#
_entry.id   AF-K0TN90-F1
#
_cell.length_a   1.000
_cell.length_b   1.000
_cell.length_c   1.000
_cell.angle_alpha   90.00
_cell.angle_beta   90.00
_cell.angle_gamma   90.00
#
_symmetry.space_group_name_H-M   'P 1'
#
loop_
_entity.id
_entity.type
_entity.pdbx_description
1 polymer ?
#
loop_
_entity_poly.entity_id
_entity_poly.type
_entity_poly.pdbx_seq_one_letter_code
_entity_poly.pdbx_strand_id
1 'polypeptide(L)'
;MKSIAGKCEVGAPPKTGGNAAADERIQLLEKWIKHDDHSFHFDHLSEQRSYEIRVALVSWYRQNRRKLPWRGDEGPFDGSTIGFASRSNSKRKGDGGDIRSFFDASSSKKIKTGEGSKGHTLEAQQSRGVATPVTPYSVWVSEIMLQQTRVEAVIPYYLKWMQSFPTVVDLAKATEEEVNSHWAGLGFYRRARLLHAGAKRVVEEFNGELPSTVKDLLRIEGIGKYTASAVASIAFNVDVPVVDGNVCRVLSRLTGIANNIKAPVLKDDLGWDLAARIIDARSIKKKSKKPESYDVIGYPGEVNQALMELGATYCAPSGTGIEDGDPLKGHYLSTELGRAVGQVLNASDRSERNRIELLVTNSDNKKGCKLTEPGGISTAYFSIVDKILQEKSKLRPSDVHAIAGHQSLPTPPPKKSKTEEVLAVAVLSSTKGGEKRWLMVKRPKDGLLASQWEFPSVSMWNSKDGKPKGRQKKGKRTAEVLQVPTIDVSKRTKELGDFLTSSLLVEDIAAIKRKQCDHPIEHTFSHIKWHMNIECADVGERNDDNRWNSSDGREVAWLSEDDMQAVGITSSVRKALYLTLNDKEN
;
A
#
# COMPACT_ATOMS: atom_id res chain seq x y z
N MET A 1 7.38 -39.71 19.24
CA MET A 1 7.78 -39.05 20.51
C MET A 1 9.20 -39.45 20.88
N LYS A 2 10.19 -38.63 20.51
CA LYS A 2 11.47 -38.42 21.21
C LYS A 2 11.89 -36.99 20.87
N SER A 3 11.94 -36.14 21.89
CA SER A 3 12.22 -34.71 21.83
C SER A 3 13.66 -34.48 21.35
N ILE A 4 13.83 -33.79 20.23
CA ILE A 4 15.10 -33.18 19.83
C ILE A 4 14.89 -31.66 19.92
N ALA A 5 14.77 -31.16 21.14
CA ALA A 5 14.91 -29.74 21.44
C ALA A 5 16.41 -29.41 21.51
N GLY A 6 17.04 -29.24 20.34
CA GLY A 6 18.36 -28.61 20.27
C GLY A 6 18.23 -27.13 20.58
N LYS A 7 18.65 -26.72 21.78
CA LYS A 7 18.85 -25.31 22.10
C LYS A 7 19.90 -24.75 21.13
N CYS A 8 19.48 -23.99 20.13
CA CYS A 8 20.36 -23.04 19.46
C CYS A 8 20.67 -21.94 20.48
N GLU A 9 21.77 -22.10 21.22
CA GLU A 9 22.41 -20.95 21.85
C GLU A 9 22.91 -20.06 20.71
N VAL A 10 22.17 -18.98 20.47
CA VAL A 10 22.66 -17.82 19.74
C VAL A 10 23.93 -17.41 20.47
N GLY A 11 25.09 -17.53 19.83
CA GLY A 11 26.35 -17.11 20.41
C GLY A 11 26.19 -15.66 20.87
N ALA A 12 26.16 -15.46 22.19
CA ALA A 12 26.25 -14.12 22.74
C ALA A 12 27.54 -13.48 22.20
N PRO A 13 27.52 -12.19 21.81
CA PRO A 13 28.77 -11.50 21.52
C PRO A 13 29.73 -11.69 22.71
N PRO A 14 31.03 -11.81 22.45
CA PRO A 14 32.01 -12.04 23.52
C PRO A 14 31.79 -11.00 24.62
N LYS A 15 31.81 -11.44 25.88
CA LYS A 15 31.74 -10.54 27.04
C LYS A 15 33.02 -9.71 27.11
N THR A 16 33.11 -8.69 26.27
CA THR A 16 34.12 -7.64 26.36
C THR A 16 33.68 -6.67 27.45
N GLY A 17 34.62 -6.24 28.30
CA GLY A 17 34.34 -5.27 29.36
C GLY A 17 33.72 -3.98 28.78
N GLY A 18 32.92 -3.27 29.58
CA GLY A 18 32.08 -2.16 29.13
C GLY A 18 32.76 -1.05 28.31
N ASN A 19 34.08 -0.87 28.44
CA ASN A 19 34.85 0.10 27.66
C ASN A 19 35.19 -0.39 26.23
N ALA A 20 35.55 -1.66 26.05
CA ALA A 20 35.94 -2.20 24.74
C ALA A 20 34.76 -2.25 23.76
N ALA A 21 33.55 -2.58 24.25
CA ALA A 21 32.33 -2.56 23.43
C ALA A 21 31.88 -1.14 23.04
N ALA A 22 32.27 -0.11 23.80
CA ALA A 22 32.02 1.29 23.45
C ALA A 22 32.97 1.75 22.34
N ASP A 23 34.25 1.39 22.43
CA ASP A 23 35.25 1.70 21.39
C ASP A 23 34.92 1.03 20.05
N GLU A 24 34.46 -0.24 20.07
CA GLU A 24 34.03 -0.96 18.86
C GLU A 24 32.85 -0.26 18.14
N ARG A 25 31.90 0.31 18.88
CA ARG A 25 30.74 0.99 18.32
C ARG A 25 31.10 2.34 17.72
N ILE A 26 31.99 3.09 18.35
CA ILE A 26 32.51 4.34 17.77
C ILE A 26 33.25 4.02 16.46
N GLN A 27 34.08 2.98 16.44
CA GLN A 27 34.75 2.53 15.23
C GLN A 27 33.77 2.09 14.13
N LEU A 28 32.69 1.41 14.48
CA LEU A 28 31.63 1.03 13.54
C LEU A 28 30.99 2.28 12.90
N LEU A 29 30.63 3.27 13.73
CA LEU A 29 30.05 4.52 13.24
C LEU A 29 31.02 5.27 12.34
N GLU A 30 32.29 5.35 12.69
CA GLU A 30 33.31 5.97 11.83
C GLU A 30 33.48 5.25 10.50
N LYS A 31 33.52 3.91 10.50
CA LYS A 31 33.57 3.12 9.25
C LYS A 31 32.35 3.38 8.39
N TRP A 32 31.17 3.40 9.00
CA TRP A 32 29.92 3.68 8.30
C TRP A 32 29.85 5.11 7.75
N ILE A 33 30.43 6.11 8.43
CA ILE A 33 30.45 7.49 7.91
C ILE A 33 31.47 7.64 6.77
N LYS A 34 32.63 6.96 6.87
CA LYS A 34 33.78 7.18 5.99
C LYS A 34 33.82 6.26 4.76
N HIS A 35 33.00 5.20 4.70
CA HIS A 35 33.00 4.29 3.55
C HIS A 35 32.60 4.98 2.24
N ASP A 36 33.23 4.57 1.15
CA ASP A 36 33.05 5.12 -0.20
C ASP A 36 32.60 4.08 -1.23
N ASP A 37 32.61 2.78 -0.88
CA ASP A 37 32.16 1.68 -1.73
C ASP A 37 30.92 0.95 -1.20
N HIS A 38 30.26 0.18 -2.07
CA HIS A 38 29.05 -0.56 -1.69
C HIS A 38 29.34 -1.84 -0.90
N SER A 39 30.58 -2.35 -0.91
CA SER A 39 30.97 -3.63 -0.30
C SER A 39 30.74 -3.63 1.21
N PHE A 40 30.91 -2.49 1.87
CA PHE A 40 30.56 -2.30 3.28
C PHE A 40 29.15 -2.84 3.61
N HIS A 41 28.14 -2.51 2.79
CA HIS A 41 26.77 -2.96 3.02
C HIS A 41 26.59 -4.46 2.76
N PHE A 42 27.33 -5.01 1.80
CA PHE A 42 27.32 -6.42 1.46
C PHE A 42 28.04 -7.30 2.48
N ASP A 43 29.09 -6.80 3.13
CA ASP A 43 29.82 -7.52 4.19
C ASP A 43 28.95 -7.77 5.42
N HIS A 44 27.95 -6.90 5.62
CA HIS A 44 26.91 -7.12 6.61
C HIS A 44 25.88 -8.20 6.22
N LEU A 45 25.98 -8.77 5.02
CA LEU A 45 25.29 -9.98 4.56
C LEU A 45 26.30 -11.00 4.04
N SER A 46 27.32 -11.32 4.84
CA SER A 46 28.20 -12.47 4.59
C SER A 46 27.38 -13.76 4.46
N GLU A 47 27.92 -14.79 3.79
CA GLU A 47 27.20 -16.06 3.60
C GLU A 47 26.72 -16.68 4.93
N GLN A 48 27.55 -16.64 5.98
CA GLN A 48 27.19 -17.14 7.31
C GLN A 48 26.05 -16.34 7.93
N ARG A 49 26.13 -15.01 7.89
CA ARG A 49 25.10 -14.14 8.46
C ARG A 49 23.79 -14.23 7.68
N SER A 50 23.87 -14.30 6.36
CA SER A 50 22.72 -14.50 5.47
C SER A 50 22.04 -15.85 5.75
N TYR A 51 22.82 -16.91 6.00
CA TYR A 51 22.31 -18.21 6.41
C TYR A 51 21.58 -18.14 7.77
N GLU A 52 22.18 -17.48 8.77
CA GLU A 52 21.55 -17.30 10.09
C GLU A 52 20.23 -16.52 10.01
N ILE A 53 20.23 -15.42 9.24
CA ILE A 53 19.04 -14.61 8.96
C ILE A 53 17.96 -15.48 8.31
N ARG A 54 18.33 -16.26 7.29
CA ARG A 54 17.40 -17.14 6.58
C ARG A 54 16.75 -18.17 7.51
N VAL A 55 17.54 -18.85 8.34
CA VAL A 55 17.03 -19.85 9.30
C VAL A 55 16.13 -19.20 10.35
N ALA A 56 16.55 -18.05 10.90
CA ALA A 56 15.75 -17.32 11.89
C ALA A 56 14.40 -16.86 11.31
N LEU A 57 14.41 -16.31 10.10
CA LEU A 57 13.21 -15.86 9.39
C LEU A 57 12.22 -16.99 9.16
N VAL A 58 12.67 -18.12 8.61
CA VAL A 58 11.79 -19.25 8.27
C VAL A 58 11.19 -19.88 9.53
N SER A 59 12.02 -20.10 10.56
CA SER A 59 11.55 -20.63 11.84
C SER A 59 10.48 -19.73 12.46
N TRP A 60 10.71 -18.41 12.45
CA TRP A 60 9.74 -17.44 12.95
C TRP A 60 8.48 -17.39 12.08
N TYR A 61 8.62 -17.35 10.76
CA TYR A 61 7.50 -17.20 9.82
C TYR A 61 6.50 -18.34 9.96
N ARG A 62 6.97 -19.59 10.05
CA ARG A 62 6.11 -20.76 10.25
C ARG A 62 5.28 -20.69 11.54
N GLN A 63 5.80 -20.05 12.58
CA GLN A 63 5.16 -19.97 13.89
C GLN A 63 4.28 -18.71 14.07
N ASN A 64 4.64 -17.61 13.41
CA ASN A 64 4.12 -16.28 13.77
C ASN A 64 3.45 -15.53 12.63
N ARG A 65 3.54 -16.01 11.38
CA ARG A 65 2.94 -15.31 10.23
C ARG A 65 1.43 -15.17 10.37
N ARG A 66 0.88 -14.08 9.86
CA ARG A 66 -0.58 -13.92 9.75
C ARG A 66 -1.14 -14.96 8.78
N LYS A 67 -2.36 -15.41 9.12
CA LYS A 67 -3.17 -16.28 8.28
C LYS A 67 -3.85 -15.46 7.18
N LEU A 68 -3.59 -15.79 5.92
CA LEU A 68 -4.11 -15.08 4.75
C LEU A 68 -4.65 -16.07 3.71
N PRO A 69 -5.73 -15.74 2.99
CA PRO A 69 -6.38 -16.69 2.10
C PRO A 69 -5.49 -17.13 0.94
N TRP A 70 -4.71 -16.22 0.36
CA TRP A 70 -3.77 -16.53 -0.73
C TRP A 70 -2.53 -17.33 -0.31
N ARG A 71 -2.35 -17.58 1.00
CA ARG A 71 -1.34 -18.49 1.54
C ARG A 71 -1.89 -19.91 1.75
N GLY A 72 -3.14 -20.16 1.39
CA GLY A 72 -3.83 -21.42 1.60
C GLY A 72 -4.21 -21.67 3.06
N ASP A 73 -4.27 -20.62 3.89
CA ASP A 73 -4.61 -20.74 5.29
C ASP A 73 -6.11 -20.93 5.51
N GLU A 74 -6.47 -21.58 6.61
CA GLU A 74 -7.84 -21.61 7.13
C GLU A 74 -8.14 -20.35 7.96
N GLY A 75 -9.36 -19.84 7.85
CA GLY A 75 -9.81 -18.67 8.61
C GLY A 75 -9.81 -18.89 10.14
N PRO A 76 -9.95 -17.81 10.94
CA PRO A 76 -10.16 -16.43 10.53
C PRO A 76 -8.88 -15.78 9.99
N PHE A 77 -9.02 -14.97 8.94
CA PHE A 77 -7.91 -14.22 8.34
C PHE A 77 -7.59 -12.97 9.16
N ASP A 78 -6.30 -12.65 9.27
CA ASP A 78 -5.82 -11.47 9.99
C ASP A 78 -5.07 -10.56 9.03
N GLY A 79 -5.72 -9.49 8.60
CA GLY A 79 -5.05 -8.46 7.83
C GLY A 79 -4.26 -7.48 8.70
N SER A 80 -4.59 -7.38 10.00
CA SER A 80 -4.08 -6.33 10.89
C SER A 80 -2.57 -6.40 11.05
N THR A 81 -1.92 -5.26 10.84
CA THR A 81 -0.52 -5.06 11.28
C THR A 81 -0.44 -4.41 12.67
N ILE A 82 -1.58 -3.99 13.23
CA ILE A 82 -1.67 -3.30 14.53
C ILE A 82 -1.52 -4.34 15.64
N GLY A 83 -0.46 -4.19 16.45
CA GLY A 83 -0.25 -4.99 17.67
C GLY A 83 1.01 -5.86 17.69
N PHE A 84 1.76 -6.02 16.60
CA PHE A 84 3.03 -6.79 16.65
C PHE A 84 4.14 -6.04 17.40
N ALA A 85 4.25 -4.72 17.22
CA ALA A 85 5.19 -3.87 17.95
C ALA A 85 4.68 -3.39 19.34
N SER A 86 3.38 -3.56 19.64
CA SER A 86 2.74 -3.02 20.86
C SER A 86 2.02 -4.07 21.72
N ARG A 87 2.29 -5.37 21.53
CA ARG A 87 1.71 -6.45 22.35
C ARG A 87 2.37 -6.54 23.73
N SER A 88 2.31 -5.43 24.47
CA SER A 88 2.21 -5.42 25.92
C SER A 88 1.00 -4.57 26.28
N ASN A 89 -0.07 -5.24 26.74
CA ASN A 89 -1.31 -4.71 27.32
C ASN A 89 -2.46 -4.17 26.42
N SER A 90 -3.52 -4.99 26.41
CA SER A 90 -4.95 -4.64 26.48
C SER A 90 -5.82 -4.48 25.20
N LYS A 91 -6.92 -5.27 25.24
CA LYS A 91 -8.30 -5.19 24.71
C LYS A 91 -8.61 -4.42 23.41
N ARG A 92 -9.18 -5.20 22.47
CA ARG A 92 -9.86 -4.81 21.23
C ARG A 92 -10.98 -3.78 21.46
N LYS A 93 -11.10 -2.79 20.57
CA LYS A 93 -12.27 -1.92 20.43
C LYS A 93 -12.69 -1.80 18.96
N GLY A 94 -13.93 -2.23 18.70
CA GLY A 94 -14.95 -1.70 17.78
C GLY A 94 -14.61 -1.42 16.31
N ASP A 95 -15.12 -2.29 15.43
CA ASP A 95 -15.24 -2.08 13.98
C ASP A 95 -16.21 -0.94 13.62
N GLY A 96 -15.90 -0.25 12.53
CA GLY A 96 -16.72 0.80 11.94
C GLY A 96 -17.67 0.29 10.85
N GLY A 97 -18.94 0.72 10.95
CA GLY A 97 -19.88 1.03 9.86
C GLY A 97 -20.11 -0.01 8.75
N ASP A 98 -21.19 -0.78 8.89
CA ASP A 98 -21.77 -1.67 7.87
C ASP A 98 -22.44 -0.89 6.72
N ILE A 99 -22.35 -1.42 5.51
CA ILE A 99 -22.80 -0.84 4.23
C ILE A 99 -24.32 -0.97 4.00
N ARG A 100 -25.03 -1.76 4.81
CA ARG A 100 -26.48 -1.95 4.66
C ARG A 100 -27.33 -0.79 5.17
N SER A 101 -26.77 0.12 5.96
CA SER A 101 -27.53 1.22 6.56
C SER A 101 -27.88 2.37 5.60
N PHE A 102 -27.51 2.27 4.32
CA PHE A 102 -27.64 3.40 3.38
C PHE A 102 -28.97 3.45 2.60
N PHE A 103 -29.71 2.34 2.48
CA PHE A 103 -30.93 2.28 1.65
C PHE A 103 -32.24 2.06 2.43
N ASP A 104 -32.17 1.70 3.71
CA ASP A 104 -33.37 1.46 4.53
C ASP A 104 -34.08 2.74 5.03
N ALA A 105 -33.55 3.94 4.77
CA ALA A 105 -34.06 5.18 5.35
C ALA A 105 -35.21 5.86 4.56
N SER A 106 -35.75 5.26 3.50
CA SER A 106 -36.77 5.91 2.63
C SER A 106 -38.12 5.20 2.53
N SER A 107 -38.33 4.04 3.15
CA SER A 107 -39.61 3.32 3.05
C SER A 107 -40.17 2.92 4.41
N SER A 108 -41.02 3.75 5.01
CA SER A 108 -41.89 3.34 6.12
C SER A 108 -43.12 4.24 6.23
N LYS A 109 -44.10 4.05 5.32
CA LYS A 109 -45.51 4.35 5.63
C LYS A 109 -46.00 3.27 6.61
N LYS A 110 -46.43 3.72 7.79
CA LYS A 110 -47.05 2.91 8.85
C LYS A 110 -48.20 2.05 8.30
N ILE A 111 -48.09 0.73 8.44
CA ILE A 111 -49.24 -0.15 8.65
C ILE A 111 -48.90 -1.07 9.84
N LYS A 112 -49.72 -1.00 10.88
CA LYS A 112 -49.65 -1.86 12.06
C LYS A 112 -50.44 -3.14 11.79
N THR A 113 -49.79 -4.29 11.95
CA THR A 113 -50.28 -5.57 12.54
C THR A 113 -49.00 -6.42 12.68
N GLY A 114 -48.58 -6.87 13.86
CA GLY A 114 -49.20 -7.93 14.64
C GLY A 114 -48.38 -9.21 14.43
N GLU A 115 -47.63 -9.62 15.46
CA GLU A 115 -47.00 -10.95 15.66
C GLU A 115 -45.54 -11.19 15.20
N GLY A 116 -44.68 -11.19 16.22
CA GLY A 116 -43.45 -11.96 16.45
C GLY A 116 -42.70 -12.65 15.31
N SER A 117 -41.48 -12.19 15.04
CA SER A 117 -40.37 -13.07 14.68
C SER A 117 -39.04 -12.49 15.14
N LYS A 118 -38.17 -13.39 15.62
CA LYS A 118 -36.91 -13.11 16.31
C LYS A 118 -35.93 -12.37 15.40
N GLY A 119 -35.33 -11.30 15.92
CA GLY A 119 -34.26 -10.57 15.24
C GLY A 119 -33.04 -11.45 15.04
N HIS A 120 -32.71 -11.73 13.79
CA HIS A 120 -31.38 -12.19 13.38
C HIS A 120 -30.48 -10.96 13.25
N THR A 121 -29.69 -10.70 14.28
CA THR A 121 -28.43 -9.95 14.12
C THR A 121 -27.55 -10.76 13.17
N LEU A 122 -27.30 -10.24 11.97
CA LEU A 122 -26.23 -10.74 11.11
C LEU A 122 -24.91 -10.31 11.76
N GLU A 123 -24.41 -11.15 12.66
CA GLU A 123 -23.00 -11.19 13.01
C GLU A 123 -22.18 -11.21 11.70
N ALA A 124 -21.08 -10.44 11.67
CA ALA A 124 -20.06 -10.57 10.65
C ALA A 124 -19.77 -12.06 10.45
N GLN A 125 -20.22 -12.62 9.33
CA GLN A 125 -19.89 -13.98 8.94
C GLN A 125 -18.37 -13.99 8.71
N GLN A 126 -17.63 -14.28 9.78
CA GLN A 126 -16.28 -14.82 9.70
C GLN A 126 -16.43 -16.12 8.92
N SER A 127 -16.25 -16.04 7.61
CA SER A 127 -16.24 -17.20 6.73
C SER A 127 -15.17 -18.14 7.28
N ARG A 128 -15.60 -19.29 7.80
CA ARG A 128 -14.73 -20.43 8.05
C ARG A 128 -14.31 -20.96 6.66
N GLY A 129 -13.33 -20.29 6.06
CA GLY A 129 -12.76 -20.70 4.78
C GLY A 129 -11.98 -21.99 4.98
N VAL A 130 -12.34 -23.02 4.21
CA VAL A 130 -11.57 -24.27 4.09
C VAL A 130 -10.23 -23.96 3.42
N ALA A 131 -9.16 -24.66 3.82
CA ALA A 131 -7.84 -24.47 3.24
C ALA A 131 -7.91 -24.72 1.71
N THR A 132 -7.53 -23.72 0.91
CA THR A 132 -7.48 -23.84 -0.55
C THR A 132 -6.04 -24.02 -1.02
N PRO A 133 -5.79 -24.85 -2.05
CA PRO A 133 -4.45 -25.00 -2.62
C PRO A 133 -3.91 -23.65 -3.13
N VAL A 134 -2.66 -23.36 -2.81
CA VAL A 134 -1.93 -22.21 -3.39
C VAL A 134 -1.54 -22.57 -4.81
N THR A 135 -2.13 -21.88 -5.80
CA THR A 135 -1.86 -22.10 -7.23
C THR A 135 -1.11 -20.91 -7.82
N PRO A 136 -0.36 -21.06 -8.93
CA PRO A 136 0.28 -19.94 -9.60
C PRO A 136 -0.68 -18.78 -9.92
N TYR A 137 -1.91 -19.11 -10.35
CA TYR A 137 -2.97 -18.13 -10.61
C TYR A 137 -3.42 -17.44 -9.33
N SER A 138 -3.64 -18.19 -8.24
CA SER A 138 -4.11 -17.61 -6.98
C SER A 138 -3.08 -16.68 -6.34
N VAL A 139 -1.78 -16.99 -6.48
CA VAL A 139 -0.66 -16.11 -6.11
C VAL A 139 -0.62 -14.88 -7.01
N TRP A 140 -0.72 -15.05 -8.32
CA TRP A 140 -0.70 -13.93 -9.26
C TRP A 140 -1.82 -12.92 -8.96
N VAL A 141 -3.05 -13.39 -8.74
CA VAL A 141 -4.19 -12.53 -8.37
C VAL A 141 -3.90 -11.75 -7.09
N SER A 142 -3.44 -12.42 -6.02
CA SER A 142 -3.16 -11.73 -4.76
C SER A 142 -2.05 -10.69 -4.90
N GLU A 143 -0.99 -11.01 -5.62
CA GLU A 143 0.12 -10.07 -5.83
C GLU A 143 -0.33 -8.83 -6.62
N ILE A 144 -1.21 -8.99 -7.62
CA ILE A 144 -1.78 -7.84 -8.33
C ILE A 144 -2.69 -7.03 -7.40
N MET A 145 -3.54 -7.67 -6.60
CA MET A 145 -4.43 -6.97 -5.65
C MET A 145 -3.67 -6.21 -4.56
N LEU A 146 -2.56 -6.74 -4.06
CA LEU A 146 -1.75 -6.16 -2.98
C LEU A 146 -0.89 -4.96 -3.43
N GLN A 147 -0.76 -4.72 -4.74
CA GLN A 147 -0.03 -3.54 -5.24
C GLN A 147 -0.69 -2.23 -4.81
N GLN A 148 -0.06 -1.52 -3.86
CA GLN A 148 -0.58 -0.24 -3.32
C GLN A 148 -1.95 -0.35 -2.62
N THR A 149 -2.34 -1.55 -2.21
CA THR A 149 -3.56 -1.80 -1.41
C THR A 149 -3.18 -2.57 -0.15
N ARG A 150 -3.82 -2.23 0.99
CA ARG A 150 -3.55 -2.90 2.27
C ARG A 150 -4.16 -4.30 2.31
N VAL A 151 -3.53 -5.20 3.07
CA VAL A 151 -3.94 -6.60 3.22
C VAL A 151 -5.39 -6.74 3.67
N GLU A 152 -5.79 -5.99 4.70
CA GLU A 152 -7.15 -5.99 5.27
C GLU A 152 -8.21 -5.71 4.21
N ALA A 153 -7.93 -4.75 3.32
CA ALA A 153 -8.83 -4.37 2.25
C ALA A 153 -8.88 -5.42 1.13
N VAL A 154 -7.79 -6.15 0.88
CA VAL A 154 -7.72 -7.17 -0.19
C VAL A 154 -8.47 -8.44 0.16
N ILE A 155 -8.48 -8.87 1.44
CA ILE A 155 -9.09 -10.14 1.88
C ILE A 155 -10.50 -10.37 1.29
N PRO A 156 -11.50 -9.48 1.47
CA PRO A 156 -12.85 -9.74 0.97
C PRO A 156 -12.91 -9.76 -0.58
N TYR A 157 -12.10 -8.93 -1.24
CA TYR A 157 -12.03 -8.90 -2.71
C TYR A 157 -11.42 -10.17 -3.28
N TYR A 158 -10.34 -10.66 -2.67
CA TYR A 158 -9.69 -11.89 -3.08
C TYR A 158 -10.63 -13.09 -2.94
N LEU A 159 -11.33 -13.21 -1.82
CA LEU A 159 -12.28 -14.30 -1.59
C LEU A 159 -13.41 -14.29 -2.63
N LYS A 160 -14.03 -13.12 -2.86
CA LYS A 160 -15.08 -12.98 -3.89
C LYS A 160 -14.55 -13.27 -5.30
N TRP A 161 -13.35 -12.78 -5.61
CA TRP A 161 -12.70 -12.99 -6.91
C TRP A 161 -12.42 -14.47 -7.16
N MET A 162 -11.80 -15.17 -6.21
CA MET A 162 -11.47 -16.59 -6.36
C MET A 162 -12.72 -17.49 -6.37
N GLN A 163 -13.84 -17.01 -5.84
CA GLN A 163 -15.13 -17.70 -5.96
C GLN A 163 -15.72 -17.58 -7.38
N SER A 164 -15.68 -16.39 -7.98
CA SER A 164 -16.23 -16.15 -9.32
C SER A 164 -15.31 -16.58 -10.46
N PHE A 165 -13.99 -16.42 -10.27
CA PHE A 165 -12.95 -16.72 -11.25
C PHE A 165 -11.89 -17.63 -10.62
N PRO A 166 -12.20 -18.91 -10.36
CA PRO A 166 -11.32 -19.82 -9.63
C PRO A 166 -10.05 -20.20 -10.41
N THR A 167 -10.09 -20.16 -11.74
CA THR A 167 -8.94 -20.43 -12.62
C THR A 167 -8.64 -19.27 -13.56
N VAL A 168 -7.43 -19.28 -14.13
CA VAL A 168 -7.03 -18.31 -15.18
C VAL A 168 -7.93 -18.41 -16.42
N VAL A 169 -8.45 -19.61 -16.73
CA VAL A 169 -9.36 -19.84 -17.86
C VAL A 169 -10.72 -19.18 -17.61
N ASP A 170 -11.23 -19.25 -16.37
CA ASP A 170 -12.50 -18.60 -16.02
C ASP A 170 -12.38 -17.08 -16.12
N LEU A 171 -11.27 -16.52 -15.64
CA LEU A 171 -10.98 -15.09 -15.79
C LEU A 171 -10.85 -14.68 -17.26
N ALA A 172 -10.19 -15.47 -18.09
CA ALA A 172 -10.01 -15.16 -19.51
C ALA A 172 -11.34 -15.11 -20.30
N LYS A 173 -12.35 -15.88 -19.85
CA LYS A 173 -13.69 -15.91 -20.45
C LYS A 173 -14.60 -14.78 -19.97
N ALA A 174 -14.26 -14.13 -18.86
CA ALA A 174 -15.08 -13.07 -18.28
C ALA A 174 -15.16 -11.85 -19.21
N THR A 175 -16.25 -11.10 -19.09
CA THR A 175 -16.39 -9.79 -19.74
C THR A 175 -15.61 -8.71 -18.98
N GLU A 176 -15.29 -7.60 -19.65
CA GLU A 176 -14.65 -6.47 -18.98
C GLU A 176 -15.55 -5.87 -17.89
N GLU A 177 -16.87 -5.85 -18.08
CA GLU A 177 -17.82 -5.42 -17.06
C GLU A 177 -17.76 -6.31 -15.80
N GLU A 178 -17.79 -7.64 -15.96
CA GLU A 178 -17.70 -8.56 -14.81
C GLU A 178 -16.40 -8.38 -14.03
N VAL A 179 -15.27 -8.23 -14.74
CA VAL A 179 -13.96 -7.97 -14.12
C VAL A 179 -13.96 -6.64 -13.35
N ASN A 180 -14.48 -5.57 -13.95
CA ASN A 180 -14.53 -4.25 -13.32
C ASN A 180 -15.44 -4.25 -12.08
N SER A 181 -16.57 -4.97 -12.16
CA SER A 181 -17.52 -5.15 -11.05
C SER A 181 -16.83 -5.80 -9.84
N HIS A 182 -16.07 -6.88 -10.06
CA HIS A 182 -15.35 -7.57 -8.99
C HIS A 182 -14.18 -6.76 -8.42
N TRP A 183 -13.62 -5.83 -9.20
CA TRP A 183 -12.54 -4.95 -8.76
C TRP A 183 -13.02 -3.63 -8.13
N ALA A 184 -14.33 -3.36 -8.20
CA ALA A 184 -14.93 -2.08 -7.86
C ALA A 184 -14.62 -1.65 -6.41
N GLY A 185 -13.97 -0.49 -6.26
CA GLY A 185 -13.58 0.04 -4.95
C GLY A 185 -12.18 -0.36 -4.48
N LEU A 186 -11.50 -1.31 -5.11
CA LEU A 186 -10.11 -1.67 -4.79
C LEU A 186 -9.09 -0.64 -5.32
N GLY A 187 -9.50 0.16 -6.30
CA GLY A 187 -8.68 1.20 -6.93
C GLY A 187 -7.65 0.65 -7.92
N PHE A 188 -7.01 1.57 -8.66
CA PHE A 188 -6.03 1.23 -9.71
C PHE A 188 -6.54 0.20 -10.73
N TYR A 189 -7.71 0.44 -11.32
CA TYR A 189 -8.41 -0.46 -12.26
C TYR A 189 -7.59 -0.94 -13.46
N ARG A 190 -6.54 -0.21 -13.85
CA ARG A 190 -5.57 -0.68 -14.85
C ARG A 190 -4.98 -2.05 -14.47
N ARG A 191 -4.83 -2.35 -13.17
CA ARG A 191 -4.39 -3.66 -12.69
C ARG A 191 -5.36 -4.78 -13.08
N ALA A 192 -6.66 -4.59 -12.87
CA ALA A 192 -7.69 -5.56 -13.25
C ALA A 192 -7.70 -5.81 -14.76
N ARG A 193 -7.63 -4.73 -15.55
CA ARG A 193 -7.59 -4.83 -17.01
C ARG A 193 -6.38 -5.58 -17.52
N LEU A 194 -5.19 -5.30 -16.98
CA LEU A 194 -3.97 -6.01 -17.36
C LEU A 194 -3.98 -7.47 -16.89
N LEU A 195 -4.52 -7.74 -15.69
CA LEU A 195 -4.70 -9.11 -15.19
C LEU A 195 -5.63 -9.92 -16.10
N HIS A 196 -6.74 -9.34 -16.55
CA HIS A 196 -7.65 -9.95 -17.51
C HIS A 196 -7.02 -10.17 -18.89
N ALA A 197 -6.34 -9.15 -19.43
CA ALA A 197 -5.61 -9.28 -20.70
C ALA A 197 -4.51 -10.36 -20.63
N GLY A 198 -3.75 -10.37 -19.52
CA GLY A 198 -2.75 -11.38 -19.26
C GLY A 198 -3.35 -12.78 -19.15
N ALA A 199 -4.55 -12.93 -18.54
CA ALA A 199 -5.22 -14.22 -18.44
C ALA A 199 -5.60 -14.77 -19.83
N LYS A 200 -6.08 -13.90 -20.73
CA LYS A 200 -6.31 -14.26 -22.14
C LYS A 200 -5.04 -14.74 -22.82
N ARG A 201 -3.93 -13.99 -22.67
CA ARG A 201 -2.62 -14.43 -23.19
C ARG A 201 -2.16 -15.77 -22.61
N VAL A 202 -2.38 -16.03 -21.31
CA VAL A 202 -2.03 -17.33 -20.71
C VAL A 202 -2.80 -18.47 -21.37
N VAL A 203 -4.08 -18.28 -21.69
CA VAL A 203 -4.88 -19.27 -22.41
C VAL A 203 -4.39 -19.44 -23.85
N GLU A 204 -4.09 -18.35 -24.55
CA GLU A 204 -3.69 -18.35 -25.96
C GLU A 204 -2.27 -18.86 -26.22
N GLU A 205 -1.29 -18.43 -25.41
CA GLU A 205 0.14 -18.69 -25.63
C GLU A 205 0.74 -19.75 -24.69
N PHE A 206 0.11 -20.03 -23.55
CA PHE A 206 0.64 -20.92 -22.51
C PHE A 206 -0.34 -22.04 -22.12
N ASN A 207 -1.29 -22.37 -23.02
CA ASN A 207 -2.26 -23.46 -22.86
C ASN A 207 -3.06 -23.43 -21.54
N GLY A 208 -3.30 -22.23 -20.99
CA GLY A 208 -4.06 -22.06 -19.74
C GLY A 208 -3.26 -22.32 -18.47
N GLU A 209 -1.94 -22.48 -18.54
CA GLU A 209 -1.06 -22.66 -17.39
C GLU A 209 -0.05 -21.50 -17.29
N LEU A 210 0.16 -20.96 -16.08
CA LEU A 210 1.21 -19.95 -15.92
C LEU A 210 2.59 -20.60 -16.09
N PRO A 211 3.52 -19.98 -16.83
CA PRO A 211 4.88 -20.48 -16.94
C PRO A 211 5.63 -20.38 -15.60
N SER A 212 6.59 -21.28 -15.38
CA SER A 212 7.35 -21.34 -14.13
C SER A 212 8.57 -20.42 -14.07
N THR A 213 9.03 -19.90 -15.21
CA THR A 213 10.25 -19.08 -15.28
C THR A 213 9.93 -17.58 -15.20
N VAL A 214 10.80 -16.80 -14.54
CA VAL A 214 10.68 -15.33 -14.49
C VAL A 214 10.67 -14.73 -15.89
N LYS A 215 11.49 -15.25 -16.81
CA LYS A 215 11.60 -14.77 -18.19
C LYS A 215 10.27 -14.89 -18.92
N ASP A 216 9.58 -16.01 -18.79
CA ASP A 216 8.31 -16.23 -19.47
C ASP A 216 7.15 -15.51 -18.77
N LEU A 217 7.15 -15.46 -17.44
CA LEU A 217 6.17 -14.68 -16.67
C LEU A 217 6.19 -13.20 -17.06
N LEU A 218 7.36 -12.62 -17.35
CA LEU A 218 7.51 -11.23 -17.80
C LEU A 218 6.89 -10.95 -19.18
N ARG A 219 6.52 -11.98 -19.96
CA ARG A 219 5.84 -11.81 -21.26
C ARG A 219 4.32 -11.57 -21.12
N ILE A 220 3.77 -11.79 -19.92
CA ILE A 220 2.34 -11.66 -19.65
C ILE A 220 2.04 -10.21 -19.22
N GLU A 221 1.00 -9.60 -19.80
CA GLU A 221 0.58 -8.24 -19.46
C GLU A 221 0.38 -8.03 -17.96
N GLY A 222 0.95 -6.93 -17.44
CA GLY A 222 0.81 -6.57 -16.04
C GLY A 222 1.71 -7.32 -15.07
N ILE A 223 2.46 -8.34 -15.52
CA ILE A 223 3.48 -9.00 -14.72
C ILE A 223 4.82 -8.27 -14.87
N GLY A 224 5.21 -7.51 -13.84
CA GLY A 224 6.54 -6.92 -13.73
C GLY A 224 7.53 -7.83 -12.96
N LYS A 225 8.80 -7.41 -12.86
CA LYS A 225 9.90 -8.13 -12.17
C LYS A 225 9.50 -8.66 -10.78
N TYR A 226 8.84 -7.81 -9.98
CA TYR A 226 8.31 -8.19 -8.66
C TYR A 226 7.32 -9.36 -8.74
N THR A 227 6.24 -9.21 -9.52
CA THR A 227 5.18 -10.23 -9.63
C THR A 227 5.69 -11.52 -10.26
N ALA A 228 6.55 -11.42 -11.28
CA ALA A 228 7.18 -12.59 -11.90
C ALA A 228 8.01 -13.38 -10.86
N SER A 229 8.81 -12.70 -10.06
CA SER A 229 9.64 -13.35 -9.04
C SER A 229 8.81 -13.89 -7.88
N ALA A 230 7.72 -13.21 -7.51
CA ALA A 230 6.80 -13.67 -6.48
C ALA A 230 6.10 -14.96 -6.91
N VAL A 231 5.52 -14.99 -8.12
CA VAL A 231 4.87 -16.20 -8.67
C VAL A 231 5.89 -17.33 -8.84
N ALA A 232 7.06 -17.06 -9.44
CA ALA A 232 8.10 -18.06 -9.65
C ALA A 232 8.60 -18.68 -8.33
N SER A 233 8.86 -17.86 -7.32
CA SER A 233 9.40 -18.35 -6.03
C SER A 233 8.33 -19.01 -5.16
N ILE A 234 7.10 -18.47 -5.10
CA ILE A 234 6.03 -18.97 -4.22
C ILE A 234 5.37 -20.22 -4.80
N ALA A 235 5.04 -20.20 -6.10
CA ALA A 235 4.27 -21.27 -6.71
C ALA A 235 5.15 -22.36 -7.35
N PHE A 236 6.36 -22.01 -7.80
CA PHE A 236 7.25 -22.91 -8.52
C PHE A 236 8.60 -23.16 -7.84
N ASN A 237 8.81 -22.62 -6.63
CA ASN A 237 10.05 -22.77 -5.85
C ASN A 237 11.33 -22.37 -6.59
N VAL A 238 11.24 -21.42 -7.53
CA VAL A 238 12.42 -20.89 -8.21
C VAL A 238 13.23 -20.04 -7.22
N ASP A 239 14.54 -20.28 -7.15
CA ASP A 239 15.51 -19.54 -6.32
C ASP A 239 15.70 -18.11 -6.88
N VAL A 240 14.69 -17.24 -6.71
CA VAL A 240 14.74 -15.82 -7.08
C VAL A 240 14.26 -14.95 -5.91
N PRO A 241 14.94 -13.83 -5.64
CA PRO A 241 14.50 -12.90 -4.60
C PRO A 241 13.26 -12.13 -5.04
N VAL A 242 12.52 -11.61 -4.06
CA VAL A 242 11.42 -10.68 -4.29
C VAL A 242 11.63 -9.43 -3.44
N VAL A 243 11.55 -8.26 -4.07
CA VAL A 243 11.84 -6.98 -3.42
C VAL A 243 10.67 -6.01 -3.57
N ASP A 244 10.02 -5.69 -2.45
CA ASP A 244 9.04 -4.61 -2.33
C ASP A 244 9.51 -3.54 -1.31
N GLY A 245 8.63 -2.58 -1.00
CA GLY A 245 8.94 -1.58 0.03
C GLY A 245 9.13 -2.16 1.44
N ASN A 246 8.57 -3.33 1.74
CA ASN A 246 8.78 -4.02 3.02
C ASN A 246 10.17 -4.64 3.07
N VAL A 247 10.54 -5.40 2.04
CA VAL A 247 11.86 -6.03 1.91
C VAL A 247 12.96 -4.97 1.82
N CYS A 248 12.81 -3.91 1.03
CA CYS A 248 13.77 -2.81 0.99
C CYS A 248 14.03 -2.23 2.39
N ARG A 249 12.99 -2.07 3.21
CA ARG A 249 13.14 -1.54 4.58
C ARG A 249 13.89 -2.51 5.49
N VAL A 250 13.59 -3.80 5.43
CA VAL A 250 14.33 -4.84 6.17
C VAL A 250 15.80 -4.82 5.77
N LEU A 251 16.08 -4.85 4.47
CA LEU A 251 17.45 -4.84 3.94
C LEU A 251 18.20 -3.56 4.36
N SER A 252 17.59 -2.38 4.21
CA SER A 252 18.21 -1.12 4.65
C SER A 252 18.58 -1.12 6.13
N ARG A 253 17.75 -1.74 6.99
CA ARG A 253 18.02 -1.83 8.44
C ARG A 253 19.06 -2.89 8.78
N LEU A 254 19.13 -3.99 8.03
CA LEU A 254 20.16 -5.02 8.18
C LEU A 254 21.55 -4.52 7.77
N THR A 255 21.62 -3.69 6.72
CA THR A 255 22.88 -3.26 6.08
C THR A 255 23.25 -1.80 6.32
N GLY A 256 22.41 -1.03 7.02
CA GLY A 256 22.66 0.39 7.29
C GLY A 256 22.61 1.28 6.05
N ILE A 257 21.87 0.89 5.02
CA ILE A 257 21.68 1.73 3.83
C ILE A 257 20.73 2.88 4.15
N ALA A 258 21.25 4.10 4.02
CA ALA A 258 20.57 5.33 4.36
C ALA A 258 20.14 6.12 3.14
N ASN A 259 19.31 5.49 2.31
CA ASN A 259 18.77 6.11 1.11
C ASN A 259 17.25 6.22 1.18
N ASN A 260 16.72 7.03 0.26
CA ASN A 260 15.30 7.09 0.00
C ASN A 260 14.82 5.70 -0.44
N ILE A 261 13.79 5.18 0.22
CA ILE A 261 13.19 3.86 -0.10
C ILE A 261 12.72 3.74 -1.56
N LYS A 262 12.49 4.87 -2.24
CA LYS A 262 12.07 4.96 -3.65
C LYS A 262 13.24 5.23 -4.60
N ALA A 263 14.48 5.27 -4.13
CA ALA A 263 15.65 5.43 -5.00
C ALA A 263 15.76 4.20 -5.93
N PRO A 264 15.91 4.38 -7.25
CA PRO A 264 16.05 3.26 -8.19
C PRO A 264 17.17 2.31 -7.80
N VAL A 265 18.32 2.84 -7.36
CA VAL A 265 19.45 2.03 -6.91
C VAL A 265 19.08 1.01 -5.83
N LEU A 266 18.18 1.36 -4.91
CA LEU A 266 17.75 0.45 -3.84
C LEU A 266 16.61 -0.47 -4.31
N LYS A 267 15.65 0.07 -5.07
CA LYS A 267 14.42 -0.64 -5.44
C LYS A 267 14.60 -1.58 -6.63
N ASP A 268 15.39 -1.17 -7.61
CA ASP A 268 15.45 -1.81 -8.93
C ASP A 268 16.75 -2.64 -9.11
N ASP A 269 17.82 -2.25 -8.39
CA ASP A 269 19.16 -2.88 -8.45
C ASP A 269 19.58 -3.51 -7.11
N LEU A 270 20.29 -2.77 -6.24
CA LEU A 270 20.98 -3.26 -5.04
C LEU A 270 20.10 -4.09 -4.09
N GLY A 271 18.84 -3.69 -3.90
CA GLY A 271 17.92 -4.45 -3.05
C GLY A 271 17.73 -5.90 -3.54
N TRP A 272 17.77 -6.13 -4.85
CA TRP A 272 17.70 -7.46 -5.45
C TRP A 272 18.97 -8.26 -5.18
N ASP A 273 20.15 -7.65 -5.28
CA ASP A 273 21.42 -8.31 -4.99
C ASP A 273 21.54 -8.70 -3.51
N LEU A 274 21.11 -7.81 -2.61
CA LEU A 274 21.10 -8.08 -1.17
C LEU A 274 20.09 -9.17 -0.79
N ALA A 275 18.90 -9.14 -1.38
CA ALA A 275 17.91 -10.20 -1.18
C ALA A 275 18.42 -11.55 -1.73
N ALA A 276 19.06 -11.56 -2.90
CA ALA A 276 19.66 -12.76 -3.49
C ALA A 276 20.66 -13.41 -2.53
N ARG A 277 21.51 -12.63 -1.84
CA ARG A 277 22.43 -13.20 -0.82
C ARG A 277 21.72 -13.98 0.29
N ILE A 278 20.53 -13.56 0.70
CA ILE A 278 19.73 -14.27 1.71
C ILE A 278 19.11 -15.53 1.09
N ILE A 279 18.59 -15.46 -0.13
CA ILE A 279 17.97 -16.58 -0.84
C ILE A 279 19.00 -17.65 -1.25
N ASP A 280 20.22 -17.24 -1.56
CA ASP A 280 21.29 -18.12 -2.02
C ASP A 280 22.09 -18.72 -0.85
N ALA A 281 22.06 -18.09 0.33
CA ALA A 281 22.84 -18.52 1.48
C ALA A 281 22.57 -19.97 1.88
N ARG A 282 23.67 -20.72 2.08
CA ARG A 282 23.73 -22.10 2.58
C ARG A 282 24.74 -22.15 3.74
N SER A 283 24.69 -23.19 4.57
CA SER A 283 25.63 -23.34 5.70
C SER A 283 27.07 -23.57 5.24
N ILE A 284 28.00 -22.78 5.78
CA ILE A 284 29.44 -22.90 5.54
C ILE A 284 30.04 -24.13 6.26
N LYS A 285 29.40 -24.62 7.33
CA LYS A 285 29.95 -25.67 8.21
C LYS A 285 29.91 -27.09 7.64
N LYS A 286 29.61 -27.28 6.35
CA LYS A 286 29.46 -28.60 5.73
C LYS A 286 30.51 -28.87 4.63
N LYS A 287 31.51 -29.68 4.98
CA LYS A 287 32.22 -30.58 4.02
C LYS A 287 31.32 -31.71 3.48
N SER A 288 30.00 -31.66 3.70
CA SER A 288 29.08 -32.72 3.28
C SER A 288 28.56 -32.46 1.87
N LYS A 289 28.71 -33.44 0.98
CA LYS A 289 28.25 -33.41 -0.43
C LYS A 289 26.73 -33.27 -0.64
N LYS A 290 25.91 -33.20 0.43
CA LYS A 290 24.45 -33.11 0.32
C LYS A 290 23.98 -31.67 0.56
N PRO A 291 23.11 -31.11 -0.31
CA PRO A 291 22.50 -29.81 -0.08
C PRO A 291 21.67 -29.82 1.21
N GLU A 292 21.57 -28.66 1.84
CA GLU A 292 20.77 -28.51 3.05
C GLU A 292 19.28 -28.67 2.79
N SER A 293 18.57 -29.33 3.71
CA SER A 293 17.13 -29.52 3.58
C SER A 293 16.40 -28.18 3.66
N TYR A 294 15.47 -27.95 2.75
CA TYR A 294 14.51 -26.85 2.81
C TYR A 294 13.63 -26.88 4.07
N ASP A 295 13.60 -27.99 4.81
CA ASP A 295 12.97 -28.02 6.14
C ASP A 295 13.65 -27.05 7.12
N VAL A 296 14.96 -26.81 6.97
CA VAL A 296 15.74 -25.94 7.87
C VAL A 296 15.81 -24.52 7.32
N ILE A 297 16.17 -24.40 6.04
CA ILE A 297 16.45 -23.10 5.42
C ILE A 297 15.24 -22.50 4.69
N GLY A 298 14.14 -23.23 4.55
CA GLY A 298 12.93 -22.80 3.87
C GLY A 298 13.07 -22.66 2.35
N TYR A 299 11.97 -22.92 1.65
CA TYR A 299 11.88 -22.71 0.20
C TYR A 299 11.99 -21.20 -0.13
N PRO A 300 12.45 -20.82 -1.34
CA PRO A 300 12.63 -19.41 -1.71
C PRO A 300 11.36 -18.57 -1.53
N GLY A 301 10.21 -19.10 -1.94
CA GLY A 301 8.92 -18.44 -1.73
C GLY A 301 8.58 -18.21 -0.27
N GLU A 302 8.97 -19.13 0.62
CA GLU A 302 8.78 -18.99 2.07
C GLU A 302 9.68 -17.90 2.65
N VAL A 303 10.97 -17.87 2.24
CA VAL A 303 11.92 -16.84 2.68
C VAL A 303 11.49 -15.46 2.19
N ASN A 304 11.07 -15.33 0.92
CA ASN A 304 10.55 -14.08 0.36
C ASN A 304 9.32 -13.59 1.13
N GLN A 305 8.36 -14.47 1.41
CA GLN A 305 7.19 -14.10 2.20
C GLN A 305 7.55 -13.77 3.65
N ALA A 306 8.54 -14.44 4.25
CA ALA A 306 9.03 -14.13 5.60
C ALA A 306 9.65 -12.73 5.67
N LEU A 307 10.43 -12.33 4.67
CA LEU A 307 10.97 -10.97 4.57
C LEU A 307 9.87 -9.92 4.43
N MET A 308 8.87 -10.16 3.58
CA MET A 308 7.71 -9.26 3.44
C MET A 308 6.90 -9.16 4.73
N GLU A 309 6.62 -10.29 5.36
CA GLU A 309 5.84 -10.38 6.60
C GLU A 309 6.57 -9.67 7.76
N LEU A 310 7.88 -9.88 7.89
CA LEU A 310 8.70 -9.18 8.87
C LEU A 310 8.66 -7.66 8.64
N GLY A 311 8.85 -7.22 7.39
CA GLY A 311 8.72 -5.82 7.04
C GLY A 311 7.33 -5.28 7.39
N ALA A 312 6.26 -5.98 7.07
CA ALA A 312 4.89 -5.54 7.36
C ALA A 312 4.57 -5.48 8.88
N THR A 313 5.28 -6.23 9.72
CA THR A 313 4.98 -6.40 11.15
C THR A 313 6.04 -5.77 12.06
N TYR A 314 7.07 -6.50 12.48
CA TYR A 314 8.08 -6.04 13.43
C TYR A 314 9.01 -4.98 12.83
N CYS A 315 9.43 -5.18 11.59
CA CYS A 315 10.26 -4.23 10.88
C CYS A 315 9.41 -3.19 10.11
N ALA A 316 8.24 -2.81 10.64
CA ALA A 316 7.40 -1.73 10.10
C ALA A 316 8.08 -0.35 10.22
N PRO A 317 7.59 0.71 9.56
CA PRO A 317 8.19 2.05 9.68
C PRO A 317 8.36 2.51 11.14
N SER A 318 7.41 2.20 12.00
CA SER A 318 7.44 2.47 13.45
C SER A 318 7.99 1.32 14.30
N GLY A 319 8.48 0.23 13.69
CA GLY A 319 9.13 -0.87 14.40
C GLY A 319 10.31 -0.38 15.22
N THR A 320 10.57 -1.02 16.37
CA THR A 320 11.62 -0.56 17.29
C THR A 320 12.97 -1.23 17.00
N GLY A 321 12.96 -2.40 16.37
CA GLY A 321 14.15 -3.20 16.07
C GLY A 321 14.74 -3.90 17.30
N ILE A 322 14.10 -3.76 18.46
CA ILE A 322 14.52 -4.35 19.73
C ILE A 322 13.43 -5.21 20.38
N GLU A 323 12.27 -5.36 19.72
CA GLU A 323 11.17 -6.18 20.21
C GLU A 323 11.60 -7.64 20.37
N ASP A 324 11.18 -8.28 21.47
CA ASP A 324 11.58 -9.67 21.73
C ASP A 324 11.06 -10.68 20.70
N GLY A 325 9.93 -10.38 20.07
CA GLY A 325 9.33 -11.20 19.02
C GLY A 325 9.91 -10.97 17.62
N ASP A 326 10.80 -9.99 17.44
CA ASP A 326 11.47 -9.77 16.16
C ASP A 326 12.61 -10.81 15.99
N PRO A 327 12.53 -11.70 14.99
CA PRO A 327 13.55 -12.72 14.76
C PRO A 327 14.92 -12.15 14.40
N LEU A 328 14.98 -10.91 13.93
CA LEU A 328 16.19 -10.24 13.45
C LEU A 328 16.69 -9.13 14.37
N LYS A 329 16.18 -9.00 15.61
CA LYS A 329 16.60 -7.95 16.57
C LYS A 329 18.12 -7.86 16.79
N GLY A 330 18.81 -9.00 16.73
CA GLY A 330 20.28 -9.10 16.86
C GLY A 330 21.06 -8.85 15.57
N HIS A 331 20.38 -8.68 14.43
CA HIS A 331 20.98 -8.55 13.10
C HIS A 331 20.84 -7.14 12.50
N TYR A 332 20.10 -6.21 13.10
CA TYR A 332 19.95 -4.87 12.52
C TYR A 332 21.19 -3.99 12.75
N LEU A 333 21.95 -3.74 11.69
CA LEU A 333 23.02 -2.75 11.73
C LEU A 333 22.50 -1.37 12.13
N SER A 334 21.28 -1.01 11.70
CA SER A 334 20.66 0.27 12.05
C SER A 334 20.50 0.48 13.56
N THR A 335 20.23 -0.58 14.33
CA THR A 335 20.14 -0.47 15.80
C THR A 335 21.51 -0.27 16.43
N GLU A 336 22.55 -0.94 15.92
CA GLU A 336 23.93 -0.76 16.38
C GLU A 336 24.48 0.63 16.03
N LEU A 337 24.19 1.14 14.83
CA LEU A 337 24.51 2.52 14.43
C LEU A 337 23.83 3.54 15.36
N GLY A 338 22.54 3.32 15.67
CA GLY A 338 21.82 4.16 16.62
C GLY A 338 22.49 4.17 18.00
N ARG A 339 22.79 2.99 18.54
CA ARG A 339 23.51 2.86 19.83
C ARG A 339 24.87 3.55 19.82
N ALA A 340 25.62 3.43 18.73
CA ALA A 340 26.91 4.09 18.56
C ALA A 340 26.78 5.63 18.60
N VAL A 341 25.79 6.19 17.90
CA VAL A 341 25.50 7.64 17.96
C VAL A 341 25.16 8.06 19.40
N GLY A 342 24.32 7.29 20.09
CA GLY A 342 23.97 7.54 21.49
C GLY A 342 25.14 7.52 22.47
N GLN A 343 26.13 6.64 22.24
CA GLN A 343 27.34 6.58 23.06
C GLN A 343 28.20 7.83 22.90
N VAL A 344 28.34 8.36 21.67
CA VAL A 344 29.05 9.61 21.44
C VAL A 344 28.33 10.79 22.10
N LEU A 345 26.99 10.84 22.07
CA LEU A 345 26.19 11.92 22.67
C LEU A 345 26.23 11.96 24.21
N ASN A 346 26.34 10.80 24.87
CA ASN A 346 26.37 10.71 26.34
C ASN A 346 27.73 11.06 26.95
N ALA A 347 28.76 11.30 26.14
CA ALA A 347 30.02 11.87 26.58
C ALA A 347 29.90 13.40 26.79
N SER A 348 29.04 13.82 27.73
CA SER A 348 29.08 15.10 28.46
C SER A 348 29.33 16.43 27.71
N ASP A 349 28.90 16.66 26.46
CA ASP A 349 29.01 18.00 25.84
C ASP A 349 27.97 18.28 24.72
N ARG A 350 27.35 19.48 24.75
CA ARG A 350 26.43 19.99 23.72
C ARG A 350 27.16 20.34 22.42
N SER A 351 28.48 20.58 22.47
CA SER A 351 29.34 20.71 21.30
C SER A 351 29.44 19.41 20.48
N GLU A 352 29.20 18.25 21.11
CA GLU A 352 29.32 16.93 20.48
C GLU A 352 28.09 16.54 19.65
N ARG A 353 26.89 17.07 19.97
CA ARG A 353 25.73 16.99 19.05
C ARG A 353 26.05 17.70 17.74
N ASN A 354 26.67 18.88 17.81
CA ASN A 354 27.16 19.59 16.63
C ASN A 354 28.29 18.80 15.97
N ARG A 355 29.18 18.12 16.70
CA ARG A 355 30.24 17.30 16.12
C ARG A 355 29.72 16.07 15.37
N ILE A 356 28.73 15.35 15.90
CA ILE A 356 28.07 14.25 15.19
C ILE A 356 27.30 14.80 14.00
N GLU A 357 26.57 15.90 14.18
CA GLU A 357 25.89 16.56 13.09
C GLU A 357 26.90 16.98 12.01
N LEU A 358 28.06 17.54 12.36
CA LEU A 358 29.17 17.83 11.45
C LEU A 358 29.78 16.55 10.86
N LEU A 359 30.00 15.47 11.60
CA LEU A 359 30.52 14.21 11.05
C LEU A 359 29.56 13.60 10.03
N VAL A 360 28.25 13.78 10.24
CA VAL A 360 27.16 13.29 9.41
C VAL A 360 26.80 14.29 8.28
N THR A 361 27.18 15.57 8.38
CA THR A 361 26.86 16.62 7.38
C THR A 361 28.06 17.15 6.59
N ASN A 362 29.28 17.13 7.16
CA ASN A 362 30.56 17.50 6.52
C ASN A 362 31.31 16.29 5.92
N SER A 363 30.68 15.13 5.77
CA SER A 363 31.16 14.18 4.76
C SER A 363 30.99 14.87 3.41
N ASP A 364 32.04 15.49 2.89
CA ASP A 364 32.07 16.09 1.56
C ASP A 364 31.49 15.06 0.58
N ASN A 365 30.26 15.32 0.12
CA ASN A 365 29.43 14.42 -0.70
C ASN A 365 30.05 14.05 -2.07
N LYS A 366 31.31 14.43 -2.32
CA LYS A 366 32.08 14.08 -3.50
C LYS A 366 32.83 12.74 -3.36
N LYS A 367 33.04 12.22 -2.13
CA LYS A 367 33.78 10.96 -1.89
C LYS A 367 33.04 9.92 -1.02
N GLY A 368 31.88 10.23 -0.43
CA GLY A 368 31.12 9.27 0.38
C GLY A 368 30.28 8.28 -0.44
N CYS A 369 29.88 7.16 0.17
CA CYS A 369 29.01 6.16 -0.45
C CYS A 369 27.68 6.76 -0.94
N LYS A 370 27.35 6.54 -2.22
CA LYS A 370 26.14 7.07 -2.87
C LYS A 370 24.84 6.44 -2.37
N LEU A 371 24.93 5.35 -1.63
CA LEU A 371 23.80 4.62 -1.06
C LEU A 371 23.39 5.19 0.30
N THR A 372 24.23 5.99 0.92
CA THR A 372 23.95 6.63 2.20
C THR A 372 23.94 8.14 2.00
N GLU A 373 22.83 8.78 2.36
CA GLU A 373 22.74 10.24 2.53
C GLU A 373 22.78 10.53 4.03
N PRO A 374 23.97 10.70 4.64
CA PRO A 374 24.07 10.70 6.10
C PRO A 374 23.31 11.87 6.73
N GLY A 375 23.27 13.04 6.06
CA GLY A 375 22.48 14.20 6.50
C GLY A 375 20.96 13.96 6.60
N GLY A 376 20.42 12.93 5.93
CA GLY A 376 19.03 12.50 6.09
C GLY A 376 18.79 11.76 7.40
N ILE A 377 19.79 11.03 7.89
CA ILE A 377 19.72 10.31 9.18
C ILE A 377 19.69 11.30 10.32
N SER A 378 20.58 12.30 10.36
CA SER A 378 20.69 13.21 11.52
C SER A 378 19.36 13.91 11.82
N THR A 379 18.69 14.44 10.80
CA THR A 379 17.40 15.13 10.96
C THR A 379 16.30 14.18 11.47
N ALA A 380 16.17 12.99 10.87
CA ALA A 380 15.14 12.03 11.27
C ALA A 380 15.42 11.45 12.66
N TYR A 381 16.66 11.04 12.90
CA TYR A 381 17.13 10.44 14.15
C TYR A 381 16.84 11.34 15.36
N PHE A 382 17.29 12.59 15.33
CA PHE A 382 17.10 13.49 16.47
C PHE A 382 15.61 13.80 16.72
N SER A 383 14.82 13.95 15.66
CA SER A 383 13.36 14.12 15.80
C SER A 383 12.70 12.91 16.48
N ILE A 384 13.19 11.70 16.23
CA ILE A 384 12.68 10.47 16.86
C ILE A 384 13.11 10.40 18.32
N VAL A 385 14.38 10.70 18.63
CA VAL A 385 14.89 10.78 20.01
C VAL A 385 14.06 11.76 20.83
N ASP A 386 13.87 12.99 20.33
CA ASP A 386 13.11 14.03 21.03
C ASP A 386 11.65 13.59 21.28
N LYS A 387 11.03 12.91 20.31
CA LYS A 387 9.68 12.35 20.45
C LYS A 387 9.60 11.28 21.55
N ILE A 388 10.52 10.31 21.56
CA ILE A 388 10.54 9.21 22.55
C ILE A 388 10.74 9.76 23.97
N LEU A 389 11.59 10.79 24.12
CA LEU A 389 11.83 11.45 25.40
C LEU A 389 10.61 12.26 25.88
N GLN A 390 9.90 12.93 24.97
CA GLN A 390 8.66 13.66 25.28
C GLN A 390 7.53 12.73 25.77
N GLU A 391 7.48 11.50 25.26
CA GLU A 391 6.48 10.49 25.65
C GLU A 391 6.71 9.91 27.06
N LYS A 392 7.76 10.35 27.79
CA LYS A 392 8.12 9.86 29.14
C LYS A 392 8.26 8.33 29.22
N SER A 393 8.79 7.72 28.17
CA SER A 393 9.00 6.27 28.10
C SER A 393 10.04 5.81 29.16
N LYS A 394 9.81 4.64 29.79
CA LYS A 394 10.75 4.02 30.75
C LYS A 394 11.87 3.22 30.06
N LEU A 395 12.33 3.68 28.90
CA LEU A 395 13.35 2.99 28.11
C LEU A 395 14.76 3.31 28.62
N ARG A 396 15.69 2.37 28.47
CA ARG A 396 17.11 2.66 28.74
C ARG A 396 17.62 3.66 27.69
N PRO A 397 18.55 4.57 28.02
CA PRO A 397 19.10 5.52 27.05
C PRO A 397 19.63 4.86 25.77
N SER A 398 20.30 3.71 25.89
CA SER A 398 20.80 2.95 24.73
C SER A 398 19.68 2.40 23.84
N ASP A 399 18.51 2.08 24.40
CA ASP A 399 17.36 1.60 23.64
C ASP A 399 16.71 2.76 22.88
N VAL A 400 16.59 3.95 23.48
CA VAL A 400 16.10 5.16 22.78
C VAL A 400 16.89 5.40 21.49
N HIS A 401 18.22 5.29 21.59
CA HIS A 401 19.11 5.49 20.46
C HIS A 401 19.06 4.33 19.44
N ALA A 402 18.93 3.08 19.89
CA ALA A 402 18.69 1.93 19.01
C ALA A 402 17.42 2.11 18.16
N ILE A 403 16.32 2.50 18.80
CA ILE A 403 15.03 2.73 18.15
C ILE A 403 15.13 3.87 17.14
N ALA A 404 15.75 4.99 17.54
CA ALA A 404 15.94 6.12 16.65
C ALA A 404 16.80 5.78 15.42
N GLY A 405 17.86 4.99 15.58
CA GLY A 405 18.67 4.49 14.46
C GLY A 405 17.91 3.53 13.54
N HIS A 406 17.04 2.70 14.10
CA HIS A 406 16.21 1.78 13.33
C HIS A 406 15.09 2.48 12.56
N GLN A 407 14.40 3.42 13.19
CA GLN A 407 13.28 4.16 12.60
C GLN A 407 13.71 5.25 11.61
N SER A 408 14.96 5.70 11.66
CA SER A 408 15.50 6.65 10.69
C SER A 408 15.79 6.04 9.32
N LEU A 409 15.81 4.70 9.22
CA LEU A 409 16.10 3.96 8.00
C LEU A 409 14.91 3.12 7.48
N PRO A 410 14.72 3.05 6.15
CA PRO A 410 15.30 3.91 5.12
C PRO A 410 14.75 5.35 5.21
N THR A 411 15.38 6.31 4.54
CA THR A 411 14.89 7.68 4.57
C THR A 411 13.57 7.79 3.77
N PRO A 412 12.63 8.63 4.21
CA PRO A 412 11.36 8.79 3.52
C PRO A 412 11.57 9.51 2.16
N PRO A 413 10.76 9.21 1.14
CA PRO A 413 10.84 9.92 -0.12
C PRO A 413 10.46 11.39 0.05
N PRO A 414 11.03 12.31 -0.76
CA PRO A 414 10.63 13.70 -0.75
C PRO A 414 9.14 13.83 -1.07
N LYS A 415 8.45 14.73 -0.34
CA LYS A 415 7.03 15.01 -0.58
C LYS A 415 6.90 15.69 -1.95
N LYS A 416 6.34 15.00 -2.94
CA LYS A 416 5.94 15.61 -4.21
C LYS A 416 4.65 16.39 -4.03
N SER A 417 4.56 17.58 -4.62
CA SER A 417 3.30 18.31 -4.73
C SER A 417 2.31 17.51 -5.59
N LYS A 418 1.03 17.56 -5.23
CA LYS A 418 -0.03 16.97 -6.03
C LYS A 418 -0.50 18.01 -7.03
N THR A 419 -0.87 17.55 -8.22
CA THR A 419 -1.66 18.38 -9.13
C THR A 419 -3.01 18.66 -8.47
N GLU A 420 -3.47 19.89 -8.50
CA GLU A 420 -4.82 20.25 -8.07
C GLU A 420 -5.67 20.59 -9.28
N GLU A 421 -6.93 20.17 -9.26
CA GLU A 421 -7.88 20.37 -10.35
C GLU A 421 -9.26 20.72 -9.78
N VAL A 422 -9.89 21.73 -10.36
CA VAL A 422 -11.24 22.17 -10.00
C VAL A 422 -12.21 21.64 -11.03
N LEU A 423 -13.20 20.87 -10.59
CA LEU A 423 -14.22 20.27 -11.43
C LEU A 423 -15.58 20.93 -11.16
N ALA A 424 -16.38 21.09 -12.20
CA ALA A 424 -17.82 21.24 -12.10
C ALA A 424 -18.45 19.87 -12.41
N VAL A 425 -19.39 19.41 -11.58
CA VAL A 425 -19.97 18.05 -11.67
C VAL A 425 -21.50 18.14 -11.60
N ALA A 426 -22.19 17.54 -12.56
CA ALA A 426 -23.66 17.47 -12.56
C ALA A 426 -24.15 16.11 -12.08
N VAL A 427 -24.91 16.11 -10.99
CA VAL A 427 -25.62 14.92 -10.47
C VAL A 427 -27.09 15.04 -10.84
N LEU A 428 -27.45 14.49 -11.99
CA LEU A 428 -28.82 14.54 -12.52
C LEU A 428 -29.50 13.20 -12.25
N SER A 429 -30.66 13.25 -11.61
CA SER A 429 -31.49 12.07 -11.38
C SER A 429 -32.82 12.14 -12.11
N SER A 430 -33.32 11.00 -12.56
CA SER A 430 -34.67 10.82 -13.10
C SER A 430 -35.40 9.74 -12.33
N THR A 431 -36.71 9.65 -12.53
CA THR A 431 -37.53 8.54 -12.05
C THR A 431 -38.09 7.77 -13.24
N LYS A 432 -38.10 6.45 -13.18
CA LYS A 432 -38.77 5.59 -14.16
C LYS A 432 -39.55 4.50 -13.44
N GLY A 433 -40.87 4.53 -13.53
CA GLY A 433 -41.72 3.52 -12.88
C GLY A 433 -41.51 3.46 -11.35
N GLY A 434 -41.17 4.59 -10.72
CA GLY A 434 -40.85 4.67 -9.30
C GLY A 434 -39.41 4.32 -8.92
N GLU A 435 -38.59 3.85 -9.87
CA GLU A 435 -37.16 3.60 -9.66
C GLU A 435 -36.34 4.86 -9.96
N LYS A 436 -35.45 5.24 -9.05
CA LYS A 436 -34.56 6.38 -9.24
C LYS A 436 -33.34 5.99 -10.07
N ARG A 437 -32.97 6.85 -11.02
CA ARG A 437 -31.85 6.64 -11.93
C ARG A 437 -31.00 7.90 -12.03
N TRP A 438 -29.74 7.75 -12.44
CA TRP A 438 -28.78 8.84 -12.55
C TRP A 438 -28.09 8.85 -13.89
N LEU A 439 -27.91 10.05 -14.45
CA LEU A 439 -27.17 10.25 -15.68
C LEU A 439 -25.68 10.02 -15.41
N MET A 440 -25.10 9.06 -16.12
CA MET A 440 -23.72 8.64 -15.95
C MET A 440 -23.03 8.60 -17.32
N VAL A 441 -21.75 8.94 -17.35
CA VAL A 441 -20.89 8.83 -18.53
C VAL A 441 -19.69 7.95 -18.21
N LYS A 442 -19.33 7.06 -19.15
CA LYS A 442 -18.18 6.17 -19.04
C LYS A 442 -16.92 6.92 -19.48
N ARG A 443 -15.90 6.93 -18.63
CA ARG A 443 -14.61 7.56 -18.95
C ARG A 443 -13.92 6.87 -20.12
N PRO A 444 -13.03 7.58 -20.85
CA PRO A 444 -12.23 6.98 -21.92
C PRO A 444 -11.46 5.72 -21.48
N LYS A 445 -11.05 4.89 -22.45
CA LYS A 445 -10.30 3.64 -22.20
C LYS A 445 -8.91 3.85 -21.60
N ASP A 446 -8.40 5.08 -21.69
CA ASP A 446 -7.09 5.50 -21.20
C ASP A 446 -7.18 6.68 -20.23
N GLY A 447 -6.12 6.88 -19.45
CA GLY A 447 -6.03 7.97 -18.47
C GLY A 447 -6.56 7.63 -17.08
N LEU A 448 -6.81 8.67 -16.28
CA LEU A 448 -7.27 8.54 -14.89
C LEU A 448 -8.68 7.94 -14.86
N LEU A 449 -8.88 6.91 -14.03
CA LEU A 449 -10.14 6.18 -13.87
C LEU A 449 -10.69 5.62 -15.19
N ALA A 450 -9.81 5.17 -16.08
CA ALA A 450 -10.16 4.60 -17.39
C ALA A 450 -11.31 3.58 -17.33
N SER A 451 -12.27 3.73 -18.25
CA SER A 451 -13.48 2.89 -18.41
C SER A 451 -14.43 2.84 -17.22
N GLN A 452 -14.27 3.71 -16.22
CA GLN A 452 -15.18 3.80 -15.07
C GLN A 452 -16.34 4.75 -15.36
N TRP A 453 -17.50 4.46 -14.78
CA TRP A 453 -18.65 5.37 -14.80
C TRP A 453 -18.46 6.54 -13.84
N GLU A 454 -18.83 7.73 -14.28
CA GLU A 454 -18.81 8.96 -13.49
C GLU A 454 -19.98 9.88 -13.81
N PHE A 455 -20.23 10.83 -12.90
CA PHE A 455 -21.15 11.91 -13.20
C PHE A 455 -20.56 12.83 -14.28
N PRO A 456 -21.41 13.38 -15.18
CA PRO A 456 -20.99 14.41 -16.12
C PRO A 456 -20.16 15.49 -15.40
N SER A 457 -18.93 15.70 -15.86
CA SER A 457 -18.02 16.65 -15.23
C SER A 457 -17.11 17.36 -16.23
N VAL A 458 -16.78 18.61 -15.91
CA VAL A 458 -15.93 19.49 -16.72
C VAL A 458 -14.77 20.00 -15.87
N SER A 459 -13.55 19.96 -16.43
CA SER A 459 -12.37 20.53 -15.80
C SER A 459 -12.37 22.05 -15.99
N MET A 460 -12.44 22.77 -14.88
CA MET A 460 -12.55 24.23 -14.87
C MET A 460 -11.20 24.91 -14.64
N TRP A 461 -10.25 24.21 -14.03
CA TRP A 461 -8.89 24.69 -13.78
C TRP A 461 -7.95 23.54 -13.39
N ASN A 462 -6.70 23.60 -13.85
CA ASN A 462 -5.63 22.69 -13.45
C ASN A 462 -4.37 23.44 -13.01
N SER A 463 -3.80 23.03 -11.88
CA SER A 463 -2.58 23.62 -11.32
C SER A 463 -1.35 23.54 -12.24
N LYS A 464 -1.33 22.64 -13.23
CA LYS A 464 -0.25 22.55 -14.23
C LYS A 464 -0.30 23.65 -15.28
N ASP A 465 -1.46 24.25 -15.51
CA ASP A 465 -1.65 25.27 -16.55
C ASP A 465 -1.28 26.69 -16.05
N GLY A 466 -1.02 26.84 -14.73
CA GLY A 466 -0.65 28.10 -14.02
C GLY A 466 -1.81 29.11 -13.92
N LYS A 467 -1.88 30.13 -13.04
CA LYS A 467 -1.60 30.33 -11.59
C LYS A 467 -2.98 30.58 -10.89
N PRO A 468 -3.11 30.54 -9.53
CA PRO A 468 -2.63 31.59 -8.61
C PRO A 468 -1.57 31.11 -7.58
N LYS A 469 -0.54 31.94 -7.35
CA LYS A 469 0.46 31.78 -6.28
C LYS A 469 0.15 32.78 -5.17
N GLY A 470 -0.22 32.31 -3.99
CA GLY A 470 -0.32 33.12 -2.78
C GLY A 470 1.02 33.17 -2.04
N ARG A 471 1.20 34.16 -1.15
CA ARG A 471 2.34 34.22 -0.21
C ARG A 471 1.84 33.86 1.19
N GLN A 472 2.41 32.82 1.80
CA GLN A 472 2.15 32.50 3.20
C GLN A 472 3.42 32.71 4.03
N LYS A 473 3.33 33.48 5.12
CA LYS A 473 4.43 33.65 6.08
C LYS A 473 4.40 32.49 7.08
N LYS A 474 5.54 31.80 7.23
CA LYS A 474 5.75 30.82 8.30
C LYS A 474 7.04 31.20 9.04
N GLY A 475 6.89 31.95 10.14
CA GLY A 475 8.04 32.57 10.83
C GLY A 475 8.72 33.64 9.96
N LYS A 476 10.06 33.63 9.90
CA LYS A 476 10.87 34.56 9.07
C LYS A 476 10.93 34.22 7.58
N ARG A 477 10.34 33.11 7.12
CA ARG A 477 10.36 32.68 5.71
C ARG A 477 8.98 32.87 5.08
N THR A 478 8.94 33.53 3.92
CA THR A 478 7.80 33.54 3.00
C THR A 478 7.92 32.36 2.05
N ALA A 479 6.93 31.48 2.04
CA ALA A 479 6.81 30.42 1.05
C ALA A 479 5.72 30.78 0.05
N GLU A 480 5.96 30.51 -1.23
CA GLU A 480 4.90 30.51 -2.24
C GLU A 480 4.01 29.30 -2.00
N VAL A 481 2.70 29.52 -1.89
CA VAL A 481 1.71 28.46 -1.70
C VAL A 481 0.75 28.50 -2.88
N LEU A 482 0.46 27.32 -3.44
CA LEU A 482 -0.56 27.19 -4.48
C LEU A 482 -1.91 27.59 -3.89
N GLN A 483 -2.60 28.53 -4.53
CA GLN A 483 -3.93 28.94 -4.13
C GLN A 483 -4.93 28.35 -5.14
N VAL A 484 -5.83 27.47 -4.70
CA VAL A 484 -6.86 26.93 -5.59
C VAL A 484 -7.89 28.03 -5.87
N PRO A 485 -8.20 28.33 -7.13
CA PRO A 485 -9.16 29.39 -7.44
C PRO A 485 -10.59 28.96 -7.12
N THR A 486 -11.37 29.88 -6.56
CA THR A 486 -12.83 29.78 -6.56
C THR A 486 -13.34 30.26 -7.92
N ILE A 487 -14.14 29.45 -8.59
CA ILE A 487 -14.68 29.77 -9.93
C ILE A 487 -16.15 30.11 -9.78
N ASP A 488 -16.63 31.18 -10.41
CA ASP A 488 -18.02 31.64 -10.26
C ASP A 488 -19.05 30.57 -10.64
N VAL A 489 -20.14 30.52 -9.87
CA VAL A 489 -21.26 29.58 -10.08
C VAL A 489 -21.79 29.68 -11.51
N SER A 490 -22.07 30.91 -11.99
CA SER A 490 -22.61 31.14 -13.33
C SER A 490 -21.73 30.55 -14.43
N LYS A 491 -20.40 30.66 -14.27
CA LYS A 491 -19.44 30.09 -15.21
C LYS A 491 -19.47 28.57 -15.17
N ARG A 492 -19.45 27.95 -13.98
CA ARG A 492 -19.52 26.49 -13.84
C ARG A 492 -20.82 25.92 -14.41
N THR A 493 -21.95 26.55 -14.09
CA THR A 493 -23.27 26.12 -14.55
C THR A 493 -23.39 26.22 -16.07
N LYS A 494 -22.83 27.27 -16.68
CA LYS A 494 -22.77 27.43 -18.13
C LYS A 494 -21.96 26.32 -18.78
N GLU A 495 -20.71 26.11 -18.34
CA GLU A 495 -19.82 25.09 -18.91
C GLU A 495 -20.41 23.67 -18.76
N LEU A 496 -21.06 23.37 -17.63
CA LEU A 496 -21.80 22.12 -17.45
C LEU A 496 -22.97 22.00 -18.43
N GLY A 497 -23.74 23.07 -18.63
CA GLY A 497 -24.83 23.10 -19.61
C GLY A 497 -24.33 22.84 -21.03
N ASP A 498 -23.28 23.56 -21.44
CA ASP A 498 -22.66 23.41 -22.76
C ASP A 498 -22.11 21.99 -22.98
N PHE A 499 -21.55 21.36 -21.93
CA PHE A 499 -21.09 19.97 -21.96
C PHE A 499 -22.25 18.97 -22.07
N LEU A 500 -23.32 19.15 -21.30
CA LEU A 500 -24.52 18.28 -21.38
C LEU A 500 -25.14 18.31 -22.78
N THR A 501 -25.30 19.49 -23.37
CA THR A 501 -25.87 19.66 -24.72
C THR A 501 -24.91 19.16 -25.79
N SER A 502 -23.68 19.70 -25.85
CA SER A 502 -22.80 19.54 -27.01
C SER A 502 -21.99 18.25 -26.96
N SER A 503 -21.66 17.78 -25.76
CA SER A 503 -20.86 16.56 -25.58
C SER A 503 -21.75 15.36 -25.34
N LEU A 504 -22.63 15.43 -24.34
CA LEU A 504 -23.46 14.28 -23.96
C LEU A 504 -24.75 14.16 -24.76
N LEU A 505 -25.08 15.11 -25.64
CA LEU A 505 -26.28 15.10 -26.49
C LEU A 505 -27.59 15.07 -25.67
N VAL A 506 -27.61 15.80 -24.55
CA VAL A 506 -28.73 15.85 -23.62
C VAL A 506 -29.34 17.26 -23.57
N GLU A 507 -29.93 17.67 -24.68
CA GLU A 507 -30.40 19.06 -24.88
C GLU A 507 -31.61 19.41 -24.00
N ASP A 508 -32.49 18.44 -23.77
CA ASP A 508 -33.79 18.60 -23.10
C ASP A 508 -33.66 18.94 -21.61
N ILE A 509 -32.56 18.52 -20.96
CA ILE A 509 -32.33 18.76 -19.53
C ILE A 509 -31.12 19.64 -19.22
N ALA A 510 -30.36 20.09 -20.23
CA ALA A 510 -29.22 20.98 -20.04
C ALA A 510 -29.62 22.33 -19.41
N ALA A 511 -30.82 22.82 -19.74
CA ALA A 511 -31.38 24.09 -19.26
C ALA A 511 -32.05 24.00 -17.88
N ILE A 512 -32.18 22.80 -17.29
CA ILE A 512 -32.79 22.65 -15.96
C ILE A 512 -31.95 23.35 -14.91
N LYS A 513 -32.62 24.11 -14.03
CA LYS A 513 -31.98 24.79 -12.90
C LYS A 513 -31.46 23.74 -11.91
N ARG A 514 -30.14 23.75 -11.69
CA ARG A 514 -29.47 22.85 -10.75
C ARG A 514 -29.23 23.53 -9.39
N LYS A 515 -29.51 22.83 -8.30
CA LYS A 515 -29.15 23.23 -6.93
C LYS A 515 -27.64 23.08 -6.76
N GLN A 516 -26.99 24.10 -6.20
CA GLN A 516 -25.56 24.06 -5.87
C GLN A 516 -25.38 23.50 -4.47
N CYS A 517 -24.35 22.68 -4.27
CA CYS A 517 -23.89 22.37 -2.92
C CYS A 517 -22.99 23.47 -2.38
N ASP A 518 -23.04 23.71 -1.05
CA ASP A 518 -22.38 24.85 -0.39
C ASP A 518 -20.85 24.85 -0.55
N HIS A 519 -20.25 23.66 -0.54
CA HIS A 519 -18.80 23.49 -0.56
C HIS A 519 -18.37 22.40 -1.54
N PRO A 520 -17.22 22.58 -2.21
CA PRO A 520 -16.68 21.55 -3.08
C PRO A 520 -16.27 20.30 -2.28
N ILE A 521 -16.53 19.13 -2.85
CA ILE A 521 -16.04 17.87 -2.30
C ILE A 521 -14.57 17.71 -2.69
N GLU A 522 -13.70 17.55 -1.70
CA GLU A 522 -12.31 17.19 -1.95
C GLU A 522 -12.15 15.67 -2.15
N HIS A 523 -11.56 15.30 -3.28
CA HIS A 523 -11.20 13.92 -3.58
C HIS A 523 -9.72 13.80 -3.94
N THR A 524 -8.97 13.01 -3.18
CA THR A 524 -7.50 12.96 -3.30
C THR A 524 -7.02 11.62 -3.82
N PHE A 525 -6.28 11.66 -4.92
CA PHE A 525 -5.50 10.54 -5.45
C PHE A 525 -4.03 10.67 -5.03
N SER A 526 -3.20 9.74 -5.50
CA SER A 526 -1.75 9.74 -5.24
C SER A 526 -1.03 10.93 -5.86
N HIS A 527 -1.46 11.38 -7.04
CA HIS A 527 -0.80 12.39 -7.87
C HIS A 527 -1.67 13.62 -8.18
N ILE A 528 -2.98 13.55 -7.91
CA ILE A 528 -3.93 14.63 -8.17
C ILE A 528 -4.93 14.78 -7.02
N LYS A 529 -5.40 16.00 -6.78
CA LYS A 529 -6.47 16.34 -5.85
C LYS A 529 -7.56 17.08 -6.62
N TRP A 530 -8.77 16.54 -6.60
CA TRP A 530 -9.96 17.13 -7.18
C TRP A 530 -10.72 17.95 -6.15
N HIS A 531 -11.20 19.11 -6.60
CA HIS A 531 -12.15 19.98 -5.92
C HIS A 531 -13.44 19.96 -6.74
N MET A 532 -14.38 19.10 -6.35
CA MET A 532 -15.60 18.82 -7.10
C MET A 532 -16.74 19.73 -6.66
N ASN A 533 -17.10 20.71 -7.49
CA ASN A 533 -18.27 21.57 -7.28
C ASN A 533 -19.51 20.86 -7.83
N ILE A 534 -20.38 20.40 -6.92
CA ILE A 534 -21.54 19.59 -7.28
C ILE A 534 -22.76 20.48 -7.55
N GLU A 535 -23.39 20.26 -8.69
CA GLU A 535 -24.71 20.79 -9.04
C GLU A 535 -25.67 19.61 -9.22
N CYS A 536 -26.82 19.61 -8.55
CA CYS A 536 -27.79 18.51 -8.64
C CYS A 536 -29.17 18.97 -9.10
N ALA A 537 -29.89 18.10 -9.80
CA ALA A 537 -31.29 18.30 -10.16
C ALA A 537 -32.01 16.97 -10.32
N ASP A 538 -33.30 16.96 -9.95
CA ASP A 538 -34.24 15.92 -10.35
C ASP A 538 -34.95 16.37 -11.62
N VAL A 539 -34.87 15.57 -12.67
CA VAL A 539 -35.44 15.87 -13.99
C VAL A 539 -36.81 15.22 -14.19
N GLY A 540 -37.37 14.60 -13.15
CA GLY A 540 -38.71 14.01 -13.16
C GLY A 540 -38.78 12.65 -13.83
N GLU A 541 -40.00 12.28 -14.22
CA GLU A 541 -40.28 11.00 -14.87
C GLU A 541 -39.68 10.96 -16.28
N ARG A 542 -38.89 9.92 -16.57
CA ARG A 542 -38.37 9.65 -17.91
C ARG A 542 -38.49 8.18 -18.25
N ASN A 543 -38.85 7.90 -19.50
CA ASN A 543 -39.03 6.54 -19.99
C ASN A 543 -37.80 5.96 -20.71
N ASP A 544 -36.69 6.71 -20.79
CA ASP A 544 -35.49 6.32 -21.53
C ASP A 544 -34.57 5.39 -20.71
N ASP A 545 -34.50 4.10 -21.09
CA ASP A 545 -33.39 3.21 -20.69
C ASP A 545 -32.14 3.44 -21.56
N ASN A 546 -32.09 4.58 -22.25
CA ASN A 546 -31.17 4.77 -23.34
C ASN A 546 -29.74 4.70 -22.82
N ARG A 547 -29.00 3.73 -23.36
CA ARG A 547 -27.56 3.84 -23.49
C ARG A 547 -27.29 4.43 -24.86
N TRP A 548 -26.47 5.46 -24.92
CA TRP A 548 -26.07 6.08 -26.17
C TRP A 548 -24.60 6.45 -26.13
N ASN A 549 -24.07 6.90 -27.26
CA ASN A 549 -22.72 7.43 -27.33
C ASN A 549 -22.78 8.96 -27.40
N SER A 550 -22.00 9.62 -26.56
CA SER A 550 -21.71 11.05 -26.65
C SER A 550 -21.02 11.39 -27.99
N SER A 551 -20.93 12.68 -28.30
CA SER A 551 -20.27 13.15 -29.52
C SER A 551 -18.78 12.80 -29.61
N ASP A 552 -18.14 12.55 -28.47
CA ASP A 552 -16.76 12.05 -28.36
C ASP A 552 -16.67 10.52 -28.23
N GLY A 553 -17.77 9.79 -28.44
CA GLY A 553 -17.80 8.33 -28.51
C GLY A 553 -17.78 7.62 -27.15
N ARG A 554 -18.03 8.33 -26.04
CA ARG A 554 -18.17 7.73 -24.71
C ARG A 554 -19.59 7.20 -24.51
N GLU A 555 -19.68 6.08 -23.82
CA GLU A 555 -20.97 5.51 -23.42
C GLU A 555 -21.63 6.40 -22.35
N VAL A 556 -22.89 6.73 -22.54
CA VAL A 556 -23.72 7.52 -21.61
C VAL A 556 -24.98 6.74 -21.33
N ALA A 557 -25.44 6.74 -20.08
CA ALA A 557 -26.59 5.96 -19.65
C ALA A 557 -27.28 6.55 -18.42
N TRP A 558 -28.57 6.27 -18.29
CA TRP A 558 -29.27 6.38 -17.01
C TRP A 558 -29.11 5.07 -16.25
N LEU A 559 -28.35 5.09 -15.16
CA LEU A 559 -28.11 3.91 -14.33
C LEU A 559 -28.98 3.97 -13.08
N SER A 560 -29.67 2.87 -12.77
CA SER A 560 -30.27 2.68 -11.46
C SER A 560 -29.22 2.46 -10.38
N GLU A 561 -29.67 2.35 -9.15
CA GLU A 561 -28.80 1.96 -8.05
C GLU A 561 -28.21 0.56 -8.26
N ASP A 562 -29.04 -0.40 -8.66
CA ASP A 562 -28.63 -1.78 -8.95
C ASP A 562 -27.64 -1.81 -10.12
N ASP A 563 -27.87 -1.01 -11.17
CA ASP A 563 -26.92 -0.87 -12.28
C ASP A 563 -25.57 -0.33 -11.79
N MET A 564 -25.56 0.70 -10.95
CA MET A 564 -24.35 1.28 -10.39
C MET A 564 -23.60 0.30 -9.46
N GLN A 565 -24.33 -0.51 -8.70
CA GLN A 565 -23.74 -1.59 -7.91
C GLN A 565 -23.14 -2.67 -8.81
N ALA A 566 -23.83 -3.04 -9.90
CA ALA A 566 -23.39 -4.05 -10.84
C ALA A 566 -22.13 -3.63 -11.62
N VAL A 567 -22.08 -2.41 -12.15
CA VAL A 567 -20.90 -1.92 -12.90
C VAL A 567 -19.75 -1.50 -11.99
N GLY A 568 -20.05 -1.20 -10.72
CA GLY A 568 -19.09 -0.74 -9.74
C GLY A 568 -18.73 0.73 -9.91
N ILE A 569 -19.07 1.55 -8.91
CA ILE A 569 -18.79 2.98 -8.91
C ILE A 569 -17.58 3.38 -8.05
N THR A 570 -16.88 4.42 -8.53
CA THR A 570 -15.68 4.95 -7.86
C THR A 570 -16.03 5.65 -6.54
N SER A 571 -15.02 5.82 -5.68
CA SER A 571 -15.19 6.51 -4.40
C SER A 571 -15.55 8.01 -4.54
N SER A 572 -15.19 8.66 -5.65
CA SER A 572 -15.61 10.04 -5.93
C SER A 572 -17.10 10.11 -6.25
N VAL A 573 -17.61 9.18 -7.07
CA VAL A 573 -19.04 9.07 -7.39
C VAL A 573 -19.86 8.79 -6.13
N ARG A 574 -19.42 7.84 -5.29
CA ARG A 574 -20.08 7.54 -4.00
C ARG A 574 -20.18 8.75 -3.08
N LYS A 575 -19.11 9.56 -2.98
CA LYS A 575 -19.13 10.80 -2.19
C LYS A 575 -20.13 11.82 -2.73
N ALA A 576 -20.20 11.99 -4.06
CA ALA A 576 -21.14 12.90 -4.69
C ALA A 576 -22.59 12.45 -4.48
N LEU A 577 -22.89 11.15 -4.65
CA LEU A 577 -24.21 10.58 -4.35
C LEU A 577 -24.62 10.81 -2.90
N TYR A 578 -23.74 10.48 -1.95
CA TYR A 578 -23.99 10.66 -0.52
C TYR A 578 -24.36 12.10 -0.19
N LEU A 579 -23.63 13.07 -0.77
CA LEU A 579 -23.93 14.49 -0.56
C LEU A 579 -25.33 14.83 -1.08
N THR A 580 -25.66 14.43 -2.32
CA THR A 580 -26.93 14.79 -2.95
C THR A 580 -28.15 14.07 -2.39
N LEU A 581 -27.98 12.88 -1.81
CA LEU A 581 -29.07 12.09 -1.21
C LEU A 581 -29.36 12.46 0.23
N ASN A 582 -28.34 12.90 0.98
CA ASN A 582 -28.47 13.27 2.39
C ASN A 582 -28.63 14.77 2.61
N ASP A 583 -28.63 15.58 1.55
CA ASP A 583 -28.98 17.00 1.57
C ASP A 583 -30.50 17.18 1.78
N LYS A 584 -31.01 16.61 2.88
CA LYS A 584 -32.40 16.72 3.34
C LYS A 584 -32.66 17.99 4.15
N GLU A 585 -31.66 18.77 4.50
CA GLU A 585 -31.83 20.01 5.25
C GLU A 585 -30.77 21.04 4.85
N ASN A 586 -31.18 21.97 3.98
CA ASN A 586 -30.88 23.40 4.08
C ASN A 586 -31.90 24.17 3.24
#